data_AF-A0A381VYQ2-F1
#
_entry.id   AF-A0A381VYQ2-F1
#
_cell.length_a   1.000
_cell.length_b   1.000
_cell.length_c   1.000
_cell.angle_alpha   90.00
_cell.angle_beta   90.00
_cell.angle_gamma   90.00
#
_symmetry.space_group_name_H-M   'P 1'
#
loop_
_entity.id
_entity.type
_entity.pdbx_description
1 polymer ?
#
loop_
_entity_poly.entity_id
_entity_poly.type
_entity_poly.pdbx_seq_one_letter_code
_entity_poly.pdbx_strand_id
1 'polypeptide(L)' 'MNSSADWYKAIEQTYIVKYPKQHLATFGITSIEYFVVTEPLYTAIDPQKKELEGVVRKGKVRAEQPTLITPTYA' A
#
# COMPACT_ATOMS: atom_id res chain seq x y z
N MET A 1 2.19 -13.25 -19.70
CA MET A 1 1.76 -13.06 -18.29
C MET A 1 0.54 -12.16 -18.31
N ASN A 2 -0.65 -12.70 -18.02
CA ASN A 2 -1.88 -11.91 -17.99
C ASN A 2 -1.89 -11.09 -16.68
N SER A 3 -1.37 -9.87 -16.75
CA SER A 3 -1.23 -8.94 -15.62
C SER A 3 -2.53 -8.73 -14.83
N SER A 4 -3.68 -8.92 -15.45
CA SER A 4 -4.99 -8.84 -14.80
C SER A 4 -5.27 -9.99 -13.83
N ALA A 5 -4.71 -11.19 -14.02
CA ALA A 5 -4.97 -12.33 -13.13
C ALA A 5 -4.16 -12.24 -11.82
N ASP A 6 -3.00 -11.61 -11.85
CA ASP A 6 -2.06 -11.60 -10.72
C ASP A 6 -2.52 -10.63 -9.61
N TRP A 7 -3.11 -9.49 -9.95
CA TRP A 7 -3.62 -8.55 -8.94
C TRP A 7 -4.86 -9.08 -8.20
N TYR A 8 -5.73 -9.82 -8.88
CA TYR A 8 -6.88 -10.47 -8.24
C TYR A 8 -6.42 -11.45 -7.16
N LYS A 9 -5.45 -12.32 -7.49
CA LYS A 9 -4.86 -13.24 -6.51
C LYS A 9 -4.21 -12.52 -5.32
N ALA A 10 -3.50 -11.41 -5.58
CA ALA A 10 -2.89 -10.63 -4.52
C ALA A 10 -3.94 -10.03 -3.56
N ILE A 11 -5.10 -9.60 -4.07
CA ILE A 11 -6.21 -9.13 -3.25
C ILE A 11 -6.83 -10.28 -2.45
N GLU A 12 -7.08 -11.44 -3.06
CA GLU A 12 -7.64 -12.61 -2.37
C GLU A 12 -6.74 -13.12 -1.24
N GLN A 13 -5.42 -12.98 -1.40
CA GLN A 13 -4.42 -13.42 -0.42
C GLN A 13 -4.07 -12.35 0.62
N THR A 14 -4.62 -11.13 0.50
CA THR A 14 -4.36 -10.04 1.45
C THR A 14 -5.62 -9.77 2.27
N TYR A 15 -5.47 -9.65 3.58
CA TYR A 15 -6.57 -9.27 4.47
C TYR A 15 -6.23 -8.03 5.30
N ILE A 16 -7.26 -7.31 5.71
CA ILE A 16 -7.12 -6.08 6.49
C ILE A 16 -7.08 -6.45 7.98
N VAL A 17 -5.92 -6.26 8.61
CA VAL A 17 -5.74 -6.48 10.06
C VAL A 17 -6.37 -5.34 10.88
N LYS A 18 -6.24 -4.10 10.39
CA LYS A 18 -6.71 -2.90 11.09
C LYS A 18 -7.23 -1.89 10.09
N TYR A 19 -8.52 -1.57 10.22
CA TYR A 19 -9.14 -0.53 9.40
C TYR A 19 -8.62 0.87 9.77
N PRO A 20 -8.52 1.77 8.78
CA PRO A 20 -8.20 3.17 9.05
C PRO A 20 -9.30 3.79 9.92
N LYS A 21 -8.89 4.56 10.94
CA LYS A 21 -9.82 5.34 11.77
C LYS A 21 -10.21 6.67 11.13
N GLN A 22 -9.36 7.16 10.22
CA GLN A 22 -9.55 8.41 9.52
C GLN A 22 -10.44 8.20 8.29
N HIS A 23 -11.44 9.05 8.14
CA HIS A 23 -12.30 9.09 6.95
C HIS A 23 -11.60 9.84 5.82
N LEU A 24 -11.83 9.40 4.57
CA LEU A 24 -11.33 10.10 3.38
C LEU A 24 -12.05 11.44 3.26
N ALA A 25 -11.31 12.53 3.10
CA ALA A 25 -11.90 13.83 2.82
C ALA A 25 -12.36 13.86 1.35
N THR A 26 -13.64 14.16 1.09
CA THR A 26 -14.20 14.18 -0.27
C THR A 26 -13.70 15.36 -1.11
N PHE A 27 -13.44 16.52 -0.48
CA PHE A 27 -13.01 17.76 -1.16
C PHE A 27 -11.78 18.40 -0.49
N GLY A 28 -10.85 17.58 -0.01
CA GLY A 28 -9.65 18.05 0.68
C GLY A 28 -8.44 17.15 0.46
N ILE A 29 -7.37 17.42 1.20
CA ILE A 29 -6.16 16.60 1.16
C ILE A 29 -6.38 15.37 2.04
N THR A 30 -6.33 14.19 1.43
CA THR A 30 -6.29 12.93 2.14
C THR A 30 -4.87 12.38 2.09
N SER A 31 -4.28 12.14 3.26
CA SER A 31 -2.94 11.57 3.40
C SER A 31 -3.02 10.39 4.37
N ILE A 32 -2.94 9.16 3.83
CA ILE A 32 -3.03 7.94 4.63
C ILE A 32 -1.68 7.23 4.63
N GLU A 33 -1.22 6.93 5.84
CA GLU A 33 -0.12 5.99 6.03
C GLU A 33 -0.67 4.57 6.09
N TYR A 34 -0.08 3.67 5.32
CA TYR A 34 -0.44 2.26 5.32
C TYR A 34 0.79 1.42 5.66
N PHE A 35 0.51 0.30 6.32
CA PHE A 35 1.51 -0.65 6.77
C PHE A 35 1.13 -2.01 6.22
N VAL A 36 2.08 -2.68 5.55
CA VAL A 36 1.90 -4.03 5.02
C VAL A 36 2.87 -4.93 5.76
N VAL A 37 2.33 -5.98 6.38
CA VAL A 37 3.12 -7.05 6.99
C VAL A 37 3.30 -8.13 5.94
N THR A 38 4.54 -8.54 5.72
CA THR A 38 4.88 -9.56 4.72
C THR A 38 5.92 -10.53 5.26
N GLU A 39 5.94 -11.73 4.71
CA GLU A 39 7.05 -12.64 4.88
C GLU A 39 8.19 -12.29 3.90
N PRO A 40 9.45 -12.30 4.36
CA PRO A 40 10.59 -12.06 3.48
C PRO A 40 10.92 -13.30 2.63
N LEU A 41 11.40 -13.09 1.39
CA LEU A 41 11.57 -14.17 0.40
C LEU A 41 12.46 -15.33 0.86
N TYR A 42 13.46 -15.08 1.70
CA TYR A 42 14.36 -16.14 2.16
C TYR A 42 13.69 -17.20 3.03
N THR A 43 12.49 -16.96 3.58
CA THR A 43 11.70 -18.00 4.26
C THR A 43 11.24 -19.10 3.31
N ALA A 44 11.14 -18.80 2.00
CA ALA A 44 10.86 -19.81 0.97
C ALA A 44 12.08 -20.68 0.64
N ILE A 45 13.29 -20.20 0.94
CA ILE A 45 14.56 -20.90 0.69
C ILE A 45 14.96 -21.71 1.93
N ASP A 46 14.74 -21.17 3.12
CA ASP A 46 15.05 -21.79 4.41
C ASP A 46 13.79 -21.76 5.31
N PRO A 47 13.00 -22.85 5.32
CA PRO A 47 11.75 -22.92 6.08
C PRO A 47 11.94 -22.79 7.59
N GLN A 48 13.14 -23.06 8.13
CA GLN A 48 13.41 -22.93 9.57
C GLN A 48 13.48 -21.47 10.03
N LYS A 49 13.64 -20.52 9.10
CA LYS A 49 13.62 -19.08 9.38
C LYS A 49 12.25 -18.44 9.29
N LYS A 50 11.21 -19.22 8.95
CA LYS A 50 9.86 -18.71 8.72
C LYS A 50 9.23 -18.09 9.97
N GLU A 51 9.52 -18.64 11.15
CA GLU A 51 8.98 -18.12 12.43
C GLU A 51 9.78 -16.94 12.99
N LEU A 52 10.91 -16.57 12.36
CA LEU A 52 11.87 -15.63 12.96
C LEU A 52 11.62 -14.18 12.57
N GLU A 53 10.97 -13.90 11.43
CA GLU A 53 10.94 -12.52 10.93
C GLU A 53 9.72 -12.18 10.06
N GLY A 54 8.93 -11.22 10.54
CA GLY A 54 7.94 -10.50 9.75
C GLY A 54 8.47 -9.12 9.37
N VAL A 55 8.40 -8.76 8.09
CA VAL A 55 8.86 -7.45 7.61
C VAL A 55 7.67 -6.52 7.49
N VAL A 56 7.75 -5.35 8.14
CA VAL A 56 6.75 -4.28 8.01
C VAL A 56 7.21 -3.26 6.98
N ARG A 57 6.47 -3.13 5.90
CA ARG A 57 6.66 -2.06 4.91
C ARG A 57 5.68 -0.93 5.19
N LYS A 58 6.18 0.30 5.20
CA LYS A 58 5.37 1.52 5.34
C LYS A 58 5.27 2.22 3.99
N GLY A 59 4.10 2.77 3.71
CA GLY A 59 3.88 3.63 2.55
C GLY A 59 2.89 4.75 2.89
N LYS A 60 2.84 5.75 2.02
CA LYS A 60 1.97 6.91 2.19
C LYS A 60 1.23 7.16 0.88
N VAL A 61 -0.10 7.14 0.94
CA VAL A 61 -0.97 7.53 -0.16
C VAL A 61 -1.42 8.95 0.08
N ARG A 62 -1.26 9.83 -0.92
CA ARG A 62 -1.81 11.18 -0.92
C ARG A 62 -2.80 11.32 -2.08
N ALA A 63 -3.98 11.83 -1.77
CA ALA A 63 -4.96 12.29 -2.73
C ALA A 63 -5.24 13.76 -2.42
N GLU A 64 -4.97 14.64 -3.38
CA GLU A 64 -5.08 16.08 -3.25
C GLU A 64 -5.96 16.64 -4.38
N GLN A 65 -6.56 17.81 -4.17
CA GLN A 65 -7.28 18.49 -5.23
C GLN A 65 -6.27 18.94 -6.31
N PRO A 66 -6.54 18.67 -7.60
CA PRO A 66 -5.67 19.14 -8.67
C PRO A 66 -5.63 20.68 -8.69
N THR A 67 -4.44 21.24 -8.80
CA THR A 67 -4.23 22.69 -8.89
C THR A 67 -3.92 23.08 -10.34
N LEU A 68 -4.63 24.08 -10.87
CA LEU A 68 -4.35 24.64 -12.20
C LEU A 68 -3.11 25.53 -12.13
N ILE A 69 -1.98 25.05 -12.66
CA ILE A 69 -0.76 25.85 -12.78
C ILE A 69 -0.78 26.52 -14.16
N THR A 70 -1.15 27.79 -14.22
CA THR A 70 -0.91 28.60 -15.42
C THR A 70 0.50 29.18 -15.35
N PRO A 71 1.37 28.96 -16.36
CA PRO A 71 2.60 29.71 -16.45
C PRO A 71 2.21 31.18 -16.62
N THR A 72 2.47 32.01 -15.61
CA THR A 72 2.46 33.46 -15.80
C THR A 72 3.60 33.76 -16.77
N TYR A 73 3.25 34.05 -18.02
CA TYR A 73 4.17 34.67 -18.95
C TYR A 73 4.49 36.05 -18.36
N ALA A 74 5.69 36.18 -17.79
CA ALA A 74 6.24 37.44 -17.32
C ALA A 74 6.76 38.27 -18.50
#